data_AF-A0A658NKQ6-F1
#
_entry.id   AF-A0A658NKQ6-F1
#
_cell.length_a   1.000
_cell.length_b   1.000
_cell.length_c   1.000
_cell.angle_alpha   90.00
_cell.angle_beta   90.00
_cell.angle_gamma   90.00
#
_symmetry.space_group_name_H-M   'P 1'
#
loop_
_entity.id
_entity.type
_entity.pdbx_description
1 polymer ?
#
loop_
_entity_poly.entity_id
_entity_poly.type
_entity_poly.pdbx_seq_one_letter_code
_entity_poly.pdbx_strand_id
1 'polypeptide(L)' 'TLHYAGRPSPLYYAERMTQELGGAKIYFKRDELLHTGAHKINNTLGQILLARRMGKTRIIAETGAGQHGVATATVAARYG' A
#
# COMPACT_ATOMS: atom_id res chain seq x y z
N THR A 1 4.78 -11.81 0.72
CA THR A 1 4.31 -10.44 1.01
C THR A 1 4.33 -9.59 -0.25
N LEU A 2 5.41 -9.62 -1.04
CA LEU A 2 5.55 -8.85 -2.29
C LEU A 2 4.39 -9.06 -3.27
N HIS A 3 4.13 -10.31 -3.66
CA HIS A 3 3.00 -10.64 -4.54
C HIS A 3 1.65 -10.29 -3.94
N TYR A 4 1.47 -10.47 -2.63
CA TYR A 4 0.22 -10.14 -1.95
C TYR A 4 -0.09 -8.64 -1.98
N ALA A 5 0.94 -7.79 -1.84
CA ALA A 5 0.80 -6.35 -1.96
C ALA A 5 0.71 -5.85 -3.42
N GLY A 6 1.01 -6.68 -4.42
CA GLY A 6 1.13 -6.24 -5.81
C GLY A 6 2.42 -5.43 -6.07
N ARG A 7 3.53 -5.78 -5.41
CA ARG A 7 4.81 -5.07 -5.54
C ARG A 7 5.76 -5.76 -6.54
N PRO A 8 6.65 -5.00 -7.21
CA PRO A 8 6.74 -3.53 -7.18
C PRO A 8 5.62 -2.87 -8.01
N SER A 9 5.13 -1.71 -7.56
CA SER A 9 4.23 -0.88 -8.38
C SER A 9 4.98 -0.28 -9.57
N PRO A 10 4.36 -0.17 -10.76
CA PRO A 10 5.02 0.37 -11.94
C PRO A 10 5.27 1.89 -11.81
N LEU A 11 6.26 2.39 -12.56
CA LEU A 11 6.45 3.81 -12.80
C LEU A 11 5.90 4.13 -14.20
N TYR A 12 4.76 4.81 -14.25
CA TYR A 12 4.04 5.08 -15.48
C TYR A 12 4.43 6.45 -16.04
N TYR A 13 4.84 6.50 -17.30
CA TYR A 13 5.06 7.76 -18.00
C TYR A 13 3.73 8.35 -18.48
N ALA A 14 3.35 9.52 -17.97
CA ALA A 14 2.10 10.18 -18.30
C ALA A 14 2.27 11.05 -19.56
N GLU A 15 2.29 10.41 -20.73
CA GLU A 15 2.56 11.06 -22.02
C GLU A 15 1.63 12.24 -22.30
N ARG A 16 0.31 12.03 -22.21
CA ARG A 16 -0.69 13.09 -22.48
C ARG A 16 -0.51 14.30 -21.57
N MET A 17 -0.28 14.07 -20.27
CA MET A 17 -0.08 15.15 -19.31
C MET A 17 1.26 15.86 -19.52
N THR A 18 2.29 15.13 -19.91
CA THR A 18 3.60 15.70 -20.25
C THR A 18 3.48 16.63 -21.47
N GLN A 19 2.74 16.20 -22.50
CA GLN A 19 2.48 17.00 -23.70
C GLN A 19 1.65 18.25 -23.38
N GLU A 20 0.58 18.10 -22.60
CA GLU A 20 -0.34 19.19 -22.24
C GLU A 20 0.33 20.28 -21.40
N LEU A 21 1.17 19.90 -20.43
CA LEU A 21 1.87 20.87 -19.56
C LEU A 21 3.15 21.43 -20.19
N GLY A 22 3.64 20.86 -21.29
CA GLY A 22 4.76 21.38 -22.09
C GLY A 22 6.10 21.49 -21.37
N GLY A 23 6.27 20.80 -20.23
CA GLY A 23 7.42 20.94 -19.34
C GLY A 23 8.25 19.65 -19.18
N ALA A 24 8.66 19.37 -17.94
CA ALA A 24 9.39 18.15 -17.62
C ALA A 24 8.55 16.88 -17.90
N LYS A 25 9.23 15.73 -18.07
CA LYS A 25 8.57 14.43 -18.17
C LYS A 25 7.86 14.09 -16.87
N ILE A 26 6.57 13.72 -16.95
CA ILE A 26 5.75 13.39 -15.78
C ILE A 26 5.65 11.87 -15.64
N TYR A 27 5.98 11.38 -14.44
CA TYR A 27 5.89 9.98 -14.09
C TYR A 27 5.05 9.77 -12.83
N PHE A 28 4.19 8.76 -12.83
CA PHE A 28 3.43 8.34 -11.68
C PHE A 28 3.97 7.04 -11.10
N LYS A 29 4.34 7.06 -9.82
CA LYS A 29 4.56 5.84 -9.05
C LYS A 29 3.21 5.25 -8.68
N ARG A 30 2.83 4.15 -9.34
CA ARG A 30 1.45 3.63 -9.36
C ARG A 30 1.06 2.84 -8.09
N ASP A 31 1.24 3.44 -6.92
CA ASP A 31 0.96 2.79 -5.63
C ASP A 31 -0.54 2.59 -5.35
N GLU A 32 -1.41 3.20 -6.14
CA GLU A 32 -2.84 2.90 -6.13
C GLU A 32 -3.17 1.50 -6.71
N LEU A 33 -2.22 0.88 -7.42
CA LEU A 33 -2.33 -0.51 -7.89
C LEU A 33 -1.92 -1.53 -6.83
N LEU A 34 -1.40 -1.08 -5.69
CA LEU A 34 -1.12 -1.99 -4.57
C LEU A 34 -2.44 -2.57 -4.04
N HIS A 35 -2.39 -3.79 -3.49
CA HIS A 35 -3.55 -4.37 -2.84
C HIS A 35 -4.05 -3.43 -1.72
N THR A 36 -5.37 -3.39 -1.49
CA THR A 36 -6.10 -2.33 -0.73
C THR A 36 -6.16 -0.96 -1.41
N GLY A 37 -5.58 -0.78 -2.59
CA GLY A 37 -5.67 0.45 -3.40
C GLY A 37 -4.83 1.61 -2.89
N ALA A 38 -3.87 1.36 -1.98
CA ALA A 38 -3.07 2.42 -1.36
C ALA A 38 -1.71 1.92 -0.87
N HIS A 39 -0.74 2.84 -0.79
CA HIS A 39 0.59 2.59 -0.23
C HIS A 39 0.60 2.14 1.25
N LYS A 40 -0.50 2.31 1.97
CA LYS A 40 -0.63 1.97 3.40
C LYS A 40 -0.35 0.50 3.68
N ILE A 41 -0.68 -0.40 2.74
CA ILE A 41 -0.42 -1.84 2.87
C ILE A 41 1.07 -2.17 3.08
N ASN A 42 1.97 -1.34 2.57
CA ASN A 42 3.41 -1.55 2.75
C ASN A 42 3.80 -1.52 4.23
N ASN A 43 3.25 -0.55 4.98
CA ASN A 43 3.50 -0.43 6.40
C ASN A 43 2.74 -1.49 7.21
N THR A 44 1.46 -1.71 6.91
CA THR A 44 0.66 -2.69 7.68
C THR A 44 1.21 -4.12 7.52
N LEU A 45 1.73 -4.48 6.35
CA LEU A 45 2.47 -5.74 6.16
C LEU A 45 3.76 -5.79 6.99
N GLY A 46 4.50 -4.70 7.11
CA GLY A 46 5.67 -4.65 7.99
C GLY A 46 5.28 -4.87 9.46
N GLN A 47 4.25 -4.15 9.92
CA GLN A 47 3.79 -4.21 11.29
C GLN A 47 3.22 -5.58 11.67
N ILE A 48 2.41 -6.21 10.81
CA ILE A 48 1.84 -7.53 11.12
C ILE A 48 2.93 -8.61 11.22
N LEU A 49 3.96 -8.53 10.37
CA LEU A 49 5.09 -9.47 10.41
C LEU A 49 5.94 -9.26 11.67
N LEU A 50 6.14 -8.00 12.07
CA LEU A 50 6.82 -7.67 13.32
C LEU A 50 6.02 -8.15 14.53
N ALA A 51 4.71 -7.88 14.58
CA ALA A 51 3.84 -8.32 15.67
C ALA A 51 3.85 -9.85 15.81
N ARG A 52 3.81 -10.58 14.69
CA ARG A 52 3.97 -12.05 14.68
C ARG A 52 5.33 -12.49 15.21
N ARG A 53 6.41 -11.82 14.78
CA ARG A 53 7.76 -12.09 15.31
C ARG A 53 7.85 -11.84 16.81
N MET A 54 7.10 -10.87 17.33
CA MET A 54 7.00 -10.54 18.76
C MET A 54 6.01 -11.44 19.54
N GLY A 55 5.41 -12.45 18.90
CA GLY A 55 4.44 -13.34 19.53
C GLY A 55 3.11 -12.68 19.91
N LYS A 56 2.76 -11.55 19.28
CA LYS A 56 1.49 -10.86 19.54
C LYS A 56 0.36 -11.55 18.78
N THR A 57 -0.76 -11.77 19.47
CA THR A 57 -1.96 -12.44 18.93
C THR A 57 -3.12 -11.47 18.67
N ARG A 58 -2.92 -10.17 18.92
CA ARG A 58 -3.95 -9.15 18.74
C ARG A 58 -3.33 -7.87 18.17
N ILE A 59 -3.98 -7.35 17.13
CA ILE A 59 -3.65 -6.08 16.50
C ILE A 59 -4.80 -5.11 16.72
N ILE A 60 -4.46 -3.88 17.06
CA ILE A 60 -5.39 -2.75 17.15
C ILE A 60 -4.85 -1.61 16.30
N ALA A 61 -5.75 -0.84 15.71
CA ALA A 61 -5.42 0.38 14.98
C ALA A 61 -6.60 1.34 15.07
N GLU A 62 -6.36 2.64 15.22
CA GLU A 62 -7.40 3.63 14.98
C GLU A 62 -7.65 3.83 13.48
N THR A 63 -8.81 4.34 13.14
CA THR A 63 -9.06 4.84 11.79
C THR A 63 -10.06 6.00 11.82
N GLY A 64 -9.77 7.04 11.05
CA GLY A 64 -10.76 8.06 10.68
C GLY A 64 -11.53 7.60 9.45
N ALA A 65 -11.14 8.10 8.28
CA ALA A 65 -11.82 7.83 7.00
C ALA A 65 -11.94 6.34 6.61
N GLY A 66 -11.09 5.44 7.14
CA GLY A 66 -11.23 3.99 6.95
C GLY A 66 -10.06 3.29 6.28
N GLN A 67 -9.28 3.97 5.43
CA GLN A 67 -8.24 3.31 4.61
C GLN A 67 -7.16 2.59 5.42
N HIS A 68 -6.71 3.18 6.53
CA HIS A 68 -5.73 2.53 7.41
C HIS A 68 -6.36 1.32 8.10
N GLY A 69 -7.56 1.47 8.66
CA GLY A 69 -8.29 0.39 9.31
C GLY A 69 -8.51 -0.80 8.37
N VAL A 70 -8.92 -0.55 7.13
CA VAL A 70 -9.08 -1.60 6.10
C VAL A 70 -7.73 -2.25 5.76
N ALA A 71 -6.67 -1.48 5.54
CA ALA A 71 -5.35 -2.06 5.25
C ALA A 71 -4.80 -2.91 6.42
N THR A 72 -5.07 -2.50 7.66
CA THR A 72 -4.70 -3.26 8.88
C THR A 72 -5.55 -4.51 9.03
N ALA A 73 -6.87 -4.42 8.81
CA ALA A 73 -7.78 -5.56 8.85
C ALA A 73 -7.44 -6.59 7.77
N THR A 74 -7.12 -6.15 6.55
CA THR A 74 -6.72 -7.02 5.43
C THR A 74 -5.47 -7.84 5.78
N VAL A 75 -4.44 -7.21 6.34
CA VAL A 75 -3.23 -7.94 6.72
C VAL A 75 -3.45 -8.82 7.95
N ALA A 76 -4.24 -8.38 8.95
CA ALA A 76 -4.60 -9.21 10.08
C ALA A 76 -5.35 -10.47 9.62
N ALA A 77 -6.35 -10.34 8.74
CA ALA A 77 -7.08 -11.47 8.17
C ALA A 77 -6.15 -12.46 7.43
N ARG A 78 -5.10 -11.96 6.75
CA ARG A 78 -4.14 -12.81 6.06
C ARG A 78 -3.19 -13.57 7.02
N TYR A 79 -2.97 -13.04 8.21
CA TYR A 79 -1.89 -13.46 9.10
C TYR A 79 -2.35 -13.88 10.52
N GLY A 80 -3.65 -13.87 10.83
CA GLY A 80 -4.19 -14.31 12.12
C GLY A 80 -3.84 -13.38 13.26
#